data_AF-A0A7T7BNX8-F1
#
_entry.id   AF-A0A7T7BNX8-F1
#
_cell.length_a   1.000
_cell.length_b   1.000
_cell.length_c   1.000
_cell.angle_alpha   90.00
_cell.angle_beta   90.00
_cell.angle_gamma   90.00
#
_symmetry.space_group_name_H-M   'P 1'
#
loop_
_entity.id
_entity.type
_entity.pdbx_description
1 polymer ?
#
loop_
_entity_poly.entity_id
_entity_poly.type
_entity_poly.pdbx_seq_one_letter_code
_entity_poly.pdbx_strand_id
1 'polypeptide(L)'
;MPSGETKRAQISASSAHGSDEEWQKSKIYKTEGKFEAREGHHFYRPIDSYEGLHRWDPNFQWTEQEEKKVVRTIDARVCTFACVGFFALQLDRGNISWALASTLLTDLKMTSKDYNLGQTIFLVCFLLAEMPSQLLSKRVGPDRWIPVQIVAWSLIAACQAFLACRAPLGFLEGGFIPDTTLFLSFFYKSSELPKRLTCFWISDTIAGIVGSFLAFGFLHITNASGGGAWRYLFAYEGLITGVIGIIAYFWMPASPVQTKGGLRGKDGWFTGHEEKIIVKRVIRDDPSKGSMHNRQAVTPRRFWESIKDYHMWPIYAIGLI
;
A
#
# COMPACT_ATOMS: atom_id res chain seq x y z
N MET A 1 -21.38 84.93 -16.55
CA MET A 1 -22.74 84.65 -17.05
C MET A 1 -22.61 83.98 -18.41
N PRO A 2 -23.42 82.98 -18.81
CA PRO A 2 -24.32 82.10 -18.05
C PRO A 2 -24.10 80.58 -18.32
N SER A 3 -24.83 79.79 -17.55
CA SER A 3 -25.21 78.35 -17.60
C SER A 3 -25.05 77.54 -18.89
N GLY A 4 -24.57 76.29 -18.75
CA GLY A 4 -24.65 75.22 -19.76
C GLY A 4 -25.21 73.92 -19.18
N GLU A 5 -26.19 73.35 -19.89
CA GLU A 5 -27.15 72.32 -19.49
C GLU A 5 -26.62 70.88 -19.40
N THR A 6 -27.29 70.08 -18.56
CA THR A 6 -27.20 68.63 -18.44
C THR A 6 -27.76 67.91 -19.68
N LYS A 7 -27.00 66.99 -20.31
CA LYS A 7 -27.56 65.92 -21.16
C LYS A 7 -26.93 64.57 -20.85
N ARG A 8 -27.76 63.63 -20.38
CA ARG A 8 -27.49 62.19 -20.24
C ARG A 8 -27.25 61.58 -21.63
N ALA A 9 -26.18 60.82 -21.80
CA ALA A 9 -26.00 59.94 -22.95
C ALA A 9 -26.63 58.58 -22.66
N GLN A 10 -27.69 58.24 -23.39
CA GLN A 10 -28.10 56.86 -23.64
C GLN A 10 -27.17 56.27 -24.70
N ILE A 11 -26.60 55.10 -24.45
CA ILE A 11 -25.98 54.27 -25.50
C ILE A 11 -26.81 52.98 -25.59
N SER A 12 -27.39 52.80 -26.77
CA SER A 12 -28.27 51.71 -27.19
C SER A 12 -27.48 50.43 -27.43
N ALA A 13 -28.10 49.29 -27.11
CA ALA A 13 -27.60 47.93 -27.33
C ALA A 13 -28.05 47.39 -28.70
N SER A 14 -27.12 46.80 -29.45
CA SER A 14 -27.33 45.88 -30.59
C SER A 14 -25.94 45.37 -31.02
N SER A 15 -25.61 44.11 -31.23
CA SER A 15 -26.35 42.85 -31.30
C SER A 15 -25.34 41.71 -31.05
N ALA A 16 -25.59 40.87 -30.04
CA ALA A 16 -24.88 39.63 -29.78
C ALA A 16 -25.82 38.47 -30.15
N HIS A 17 -25.69 37.91 -31.36
CA HIS A 17 -26.52 36.78 -31.76
C HIS A 17 -25.90 35.84 -32.80
N GLY A 18 -24.57 35.78 -32.89
CA GLY A 18 -23.88 34.94 -33.90
C GLY A 18 -22.96 33.83 -33.38
N SER A 19 -22.51 33.86 -32.12
CA SER A 19 -21.43 32.96 -31.64
C SER A 19 -21.87 31.78 -30.81
N ASP A 20 -23.06 31.84 -30.20
CA ASP A 20 -23.42 30.89 -29.14
C ASP A 20 -24.15 29.66 -29.67
N GLU A 21 -24.83 29.77 -30.82
CA GLU A 21 -25.50 28.62 -31.47
C GLU A 21 -24.51 27.65 -32.15
N GLU A 22 -23.39 28.15 -32.70
CA GLU A 22 -22.33 27.29 -33.24
C GLU A 22 -21.57 26.56 -32.12
N TRP A 23 -21.39 27.22 -30.97
CA TRP A 23 -20.77 26.59 -29.80
C TRP A 23 -21.66 25.49 -29.20
N GLN A 24 -22.99 25.66 -29.20
CA GLN A 24 -23.91 24.62 -28.73
C GLN A 24 -24.09 23.46 -29.71
N LYS A 25 -24.03 23.69 -31.03
CA LYS A 25 -24.17 22.61 -32.03
C LYS A 25 -22.98 21.66 -32.07
N SER A 26 -21.79 22.08 -31.62
CA SER A 26 -20.61 21.20 -31.54
C SER A 26 -20.69 20.12 -30.44
N LYS A 27 -21.66 20.22 -29.50
CA LYS A 27 -21.80 19.31 -28.35
C LYS A 27 -22.70 18.10 -28.54
N ILE A 28 -23.21 17.84 -29.75
CA ILE A 28 -24.11 16.71 -30.01
C ILE A 28 -23.59 15.86 -31.17
N TYR A 29 -22.41 15.25 -30.99
CA TYR A 29 -22.14 13.94 -31.60
C TYR A 29 -22.13 12.89 -30.50
N LYS A 30 -23.34 12.36 -30.26
CA LYS A 30 -23.59 11.21 -29.40
C LYS A 30 -22.89 10.00 -30.03
N THR A 31 -21.67 9.71 -29.58
CA THR A 31 -21.02 8.44 -29.86
C THR A 31 -21.29 7.53 -28.68
N GLU A 32 -22.25 6.63 -28.84
CA GLU A 32 -22.58 5.62 -27.84
C GLU A 32 -21.33 4.79 -27.47
N GLY A 33 -21.04 4.70 -26.16
CA GLY A 33 -20.15 3.67 -25.62
C GLY A 33 -18.69 4.03 -25.31
N LYS A 34 -18.29 5.31 -25.27
CA LYS A 34 -16.93 5.70 -24.83
C LYS A 34 -16.96 6.52 -23.54
N PHE A 35 -16.24 6.06 -22.53
CA PHE A 35 -16.03 6.76 -21.26
C PHE A 35 -15.14 7.99 -21.49
N GLU A 36 -15.74 9.14 -21.79
CA GLU A 36 -15.04 10.42 -21.78
C GLU A 36 -15.05 11.00 -20.37
N ALA A 37 -13.91 10.93 -19.70
CA ALA A 37 -13.65 11.72 -18.50
C ALA A 37 -13.20 13.12 -18.93
N ARG A 38 -13.90 14.14 -18.42
CA ARG A 38 -13.60 15.58 -18.39
C ARG A 38 -12.28 15.99 -19.10
N GLU A 39 -12.44 16.69 -20.21
CA GLU A 39 -11.39 17.36 -21.00
C GLU A 39 -10.40 18.11 -20.07
N GLY A 40 -9.16 17.61 -19.97
CA GLY A 40 -8.08 18.26 -19.22
C GLY A 40 -6.86 17.38 -18.93
N HIS A 41 -7.02 16.07 -18.77
CA HIS A 41 -5.94 15.17 -18.33
C HIS A 41 -5.17 14.44 -19.46
N HIS A 42 -5.43 14.80 -20.72
CA HIS A 42 -4.80 14.13 -21.88
C HIS A 42 -3.31 14.45 -22.08
N PHE A 43 -2.74 15.43 -21.36
CA PHE A 43 -1.41 15.98 -21.64
C PHE A 43 -0.39 15.92 -20.48
N TYR A 44 -0.67 15.19 -19.39
CA TYR A 44 0.34 15.06 -18.34
C TYR A 44 1.39 14.00 -18.71
N ARG A 45 2.46 14.43 -19.36
CA ARG A 45 3.62 13.58 -19.65
C ARG A 45 4.35 13.29 -18.34
N PRO A 46 4.60 12.01 -17.99
CA PRO A 46 5.44 11.67 -16.83
C PRO A 46 6.84 12.25 -16.96
N ILE A 47 7.54 12.41 -15.83
CA ILE A 47 8.93 12.87 -15.85
C ILE A 47 9.82 11.90 -16.64
N ASP A 48 10.92 12.38 -17.20
CA ASP A 48 11.81 11.56 -18.05
C ASP A 48 12.42 10.36 -17.29
N SER A 49 12.47 10.44 -15.96
CA SER A 49 12.95 9.37 -15.08
C SER A 49 11.85 8.39 -14.64
N TYR A 50 10.60 8.53 -15.09
CA TYR A 50 9.51 7.63 -14.72
C TYR A 50 9.70 6.25 -15.37
N GLU A 51 9.67 5.19 -14.56
CA GLU A 51 9.97 3.81 -15.01
C GLU A 51 9.05 3.35 -16.16
N GLY A 52 7.79 3.78 -16.15
CA GLY A 52 6.78 3.42 -17.14
C GLY A 52 6.78 4.30 -18.40
N LEU A 53 7.69 5.28 -18.53
CA LEU A 53 7.68 6.24 -19.64
C LEU A 53 7.78 5.55 -21.01
N HIS A 54 8.56 4.48 -21.12
CA HIS A 54 8.70 3.71 -22.36
C HIS A 54 7.40 3.01 -22.82
N ARG A 55 6.40 2.87 -21.93
CA ARG A 55 5.05 2.38 -22.22
C ARG A 55 4.01 3.51 -22.22
N TRP A 56 4.41 4.75 -22.01
CA TRP A 56 3.49 5.87 -22.06
C TRP A 56 3.13 6.19 -23.51
N ASP A 57 1.84 6.08 -23.83
CA ASP A 57 1.30 6.43 -25.14
C ASP A 57 0.04 7.29 -24.97
N PRO A 58 0.12 8.60 -25.27
CA PRO A 58 -0.98 9.54 -25.05
C PRO A 58 -2.21 9.22 -25.91
N ASN A 59 -2.03 8.57 -27.07
CA ASN A 59 -3.11 8.26 -28.00
C ASN A 59 -3.65 6.83 -27.83
N PHE A 60 -3.01 6.01 -27.00
CA PHE A 60 -3.44 4.64 -26.78
C PHE A 60 -4.82 4.56 -26.11
N GLN A 61 -5.77 3.93 -26.78
CA GLN A 61 -7.12 3.68 -26.27
C GLN A 61 -7.26 2.21 -25.90
N TRP A 62 -8.03 1.92 -24.85
CA TRP A 62 -8.31 0.56 -24.41
C TRP A 62 -9.79 0.41 -24.07
N THR A 63 -10.28 -0.82 -24.08
CA THR A 63 -11.67 -1.14 -23.75
C THR A 63 -11.85 -1.40 -22.25
N GLU A 64 -13.05 -1.18 -21.72
CA GLU A 64 -13.36 -1.46 -20.31
C GLU A 64 -13.18 -2.95 -19.96
N GLN A 65 -13.40 -3.85 -20.92
CA GLN A 65 -13.21 -5.28 -20.74
C GLN A 65 -11.74 -5.65 -20.53
N GLU A 66 -10.84 -5.04 -21.31
CA GLU A 66 -9.39 -5.21 -21.14
C GLU A 66 -8.93 -4.66 -19.80
N GLU A 67 -9.43 -3.49 -19.38
CA GLU A 67 -9.09 -2.92 -18.06
C GLU A 67 -9.53 -3.85 -16.93
N LYS A 68 -10.77 -4.36 -16.96
CA LYS A 68 -11.27 -5.30 -15.96
C LYS A 68 -10.45 -6.59 -15.91
N LYS A 69 -10.03 -7.11 -17.06
CA LYS A 69 -9.19 -8.30 -17.14
C LYS A 69 -7.84 -8.05 -16.46
N VAL A 70 -7.18 -6.95 -16.78
CA VAL A 70 -5.90 -6.55 -16.18
C VAL A 70 -6.03 -6.36 -14.67
N VAL A 71 -7.07 -5.66 -14.21
CA VAL A 71 -7.33 -5.46 -12.78
C VAL A 71 -7.50 -6.79 -12.05
N ARG A 72 -8.26 -7.74 -12.61
CA ARG A 72 -8.41 -9.07 -12.01
C ARG A 72 -7.08 -9.81 -11.89
N THR A 73 -6.19 -9.67 -12.86
CA THR A 73 -4.84 -10.25 -12.79
C THR A 73 -3.99 -9.58 -11.72
N ILE A 74 -4.09 -8.24 -11.58
CA ILE A 74 -3.44 -7.52 -10.48
C ILE A 74 -4.01 -8.00 -9.14
N ASP A 75 -5.33 -8.14 -9.01
CA ASP A 75 -5.95 -8.59 -7.76
C ASP A 75 -5.46 -9.97 -7.36
N ALA A 76 -5.48 -10.93 -8.28
CA ALA A 76 -5.09 -12.32 -8.01
C ALA A 76 -3.61 -12.47 -7.65
N ARG A 77 -2.73 -11.55 -8.07
CA ARG A 77 -1.28 -11.67 -7.87
C ARG A 77 -0.72 -10.71 -6.83
N VAL A 78 -1.15 -9.46 -6.86
CA VAL A 78 -0.67 -8.36 -5.99
C VAL A 78 -1.53 -8.26 -4.74
N CYS A 79 -2.86 -8.15 -4.87
CA CYS A 79 -3.74 -8.01 -3.72
C CYS A 79 -3.75 -9.28 -2.86
N THR A 80 -3.85 -10.47 -3.48
CA THR A 80 -3.77 -11.74 -2.75
C THR A 80 -2.46 -11.85 -1.98
N PHE A 81 -1.34 -11.43 -2.57
CA PHE A 81 -0.06 -11.44 -1.88
C PHE A 81 -0.03 -10.46 -0.69
N ALA A 82 -0.55 -9.25 -0.86
CA ALA A 82 -0.67 -8.29 0.23
C ALA A 82 -1.51 -8.85 1.39
N CYS A 83 -2.63 -9.51 1.10
CA CYS A 83 -3.47 -10.20 2.08
C CYS A 83 -2.72 -11.34 2.79
N VAL A 84 -1.96 -12.16 2.07
CA VAL A 84 -1.17 -13.26 2.65
C VAL A 84 -0.05 -12.73 3.54
N GLY A 85 0.66 -11.67 3.12
CA GLY A 85 1.69 -11.04 3.95
C GLY A 85 1.11 -10.42 5.23
N PHE A 86 -0.06 -9.78 5.14
CA PHE A 86 -0.73 -9.23 6.31
C PHE A 86 -1.28 -10.31 7.24
N PHE A 87 -1.80 -11.40 6.67
CA PHE A 87 -2.15 -12.59 7.44
C PHE A 87 -0.95 -13.12 8.23
N ALA A 88 0.24 -13.21 7.61
CA ALA A 88 1.45 -13.66 8.27
C ALA A 88 1.89 -12.71 9.40
N LEU A 89 1.86 -11.40 9.16
CA LEU A 89 2.10 -10.39 10.20
C LEU A 89 1.17 -10.59 11.40
N GLN A 90 -0.11 -10.85 11.13
CA GLN A 90 -1.10 -10.94 12.19
C GLN A 90 -1.03 -12.26 12.95
N LEU A 91 -0.59 -13.35 12.33
CA LEU A 91 -0.24 -14.59 13.04
C LEU A 91 0.85 -14.32 14.08
N ASP A 92 1.98 -13.73 13.67
CA ASP A 92 3.12 -13.44 14.57
C ASP A 92 2.72 -12.50 15.73
N ARG A 93 1.87 -11.50 15.44
CA ARG A 93 1.37 -10.57 16.47
C ARG A 93 0.42 -11.26 17.46
N GLY A 94 -0.49 -12.10 16.96
CA GLY A 94 -1.46 -12.84 17.77
C GLY A 94 -0.82 -13.93 18.63
N ASN A 95 0.30 -14.50 18.18
CA ASN A 95 0.97 -15.66 18.76
C ASN A 95 1.10 -15.59 20.29
N ILE A 96 1.59 -14.47 20.83
CA ILE A 96 1.81 -14.36 22.28
C ILE A 96 0.52 -14.33 23.08
N SER A 97 -0.56 -13.78 22.51
CA SER A 97 -1.86 -13.77 23.16
C SER A 97 -2.41 -15.19 23.23
N TRP A 98 -2.13 -16.01 22.23
CA TRP A 98 -2.50 -17.43 22.25
C TRP A 98 -1.58 -18.25 23.16
N ALA A 99 -0.28 -17.93 23.20
CA ALA A 99 0.68 -18.57 24.08
C ALA A 99 0.39 -18.32 25.58
N LEU A 100 -0.32 -17.23 25.92
CA LEU A 100 -0.83 -17.00 27.29
C LEU A 100 -1.80 -18.09 27.76
N ALA A 101 -2.47 -18.80 26.86
CA ALA A 101 -3.30 -19.95 27.21
C ALA A 101 -2.47 -21.17 27.67
N SER A 102 -1.14 -21.10 27.57
CA SER A 102 -0.20 -22.15 27.95
C SER A 102 0.64 -21.77 29.19
N THR A 103 1.70 -22.53 29.47
CA THR A 103 2.62 -22.37 30.61
C THR A 103 3.60 -21.19 30.44
N LEU A 104 3.42 -20.31 29.44
CA LEU A 104 4.38 -19.27 29.07
C LEU A 104 4.83 -18.40 30.26
N LEU A 105 3.88 -17.90 31.05
CA LEU A 105 4.19 -17.05 32.21
C LEU A 105 4.95 -17.82 33.29
N THR A 106 4.55 -19.07 33.55
CA THR A 106 5.19 -19.94 34.55
C THR A 106 6.61 -20.31 34.13
N ASP A 107 6.81 -20.68 32.86
CA ASP A 107 8.11 -21.10 32.32
C ASP A 107 9.13 -19.95 32.29
N LEU A 108 8.66 -18.72 32.01
CA LEU A 108 9.49 -17.51 31.98
C LEU A 108 9.56 -16.78 33.33
N LYS A 109 8.85 -17.26 34.35
CA LYS A 109 8.70 -16.60 35.67
C LYS A 109 8.26 -15.14 35.54
N MET A 110 7.35 -14.87 34.60
CA MET A 110 6.84 -13.54 34.30
C MET A 110 5.48 -13.31 34.96
N THR A 111 5.23 -12.07 35.36
CA THR A 111 3.91 -11.63 35.80
C THR A 111 3.12 -11.04 34.62
N SER A 112 1.81 -10.85 34.80
CA SER A 112 0.98 -10.13 33.81
C SER A 112 1.47 -8.69 33.57
N LYS A 113 2.16 -8.07 34.55
CA LYS A 113 2.77 -6.74 34.38
C LYS A 113 3.92 -6.78 33.38
N ASP A 114 4.77 -7.78 33.46
CA ASP A 114 5.91 -7.95 32.55
C ASP A 114 5.43 -8.25 31.12
N TYR A 115 4.35 -9.05 30.99
CA TYR A 115 3.68 -9.26 29.71
C TYR A 115 3.18 -7.93 29.10
N ASN A 116 2.44 -7.14 29.87
CA ASN A 116 1.90 -5.86 29.41
C ASN A 116 3.03 -4.89 29.04
N LEU A 117 4.10 -4.82 29.84
CA LEU A 117 5.28 -4.02 29.54
C LEU A 117 5.91 -4.45 28.20
N GLY A 118 6.02 -5.75 27.95
CA GLY A 118 6.51 -6.28 26.67
C GLY A 118 5.65 -5.87 25.47
N GLN A 119 4.32 -5.83 25.62
CA GLN A 119 3.41 -5.33 24.57
C GLN A 119 3.58 -3.83 24.33
N THR A 120 3.71 -3.04 25.41
CA THR A 120 3.93 -1.60 25.29
C THR A 120 5.25 -1.30 24.59
N ILE A 121 6.33 -1.99 24.95
CA ILE A 121 7.64 -1.85 24.28
C ILE A 121 7.53 -2.22 22.80
N PHE A 122 6.85 -3.32 22.48
CA PHE A 122 6.57 -3.71 21.11
C PHE A 122 5.87 -2.59 20.32
N LEU A 123 4.80 -2.01 20.88
CA LEU A 123 4.02 -0.95 20.24
C LEU A 123 4.85 0.34 20.04
N VAL A 124 5.67 0.72 21.02
CA VAL A 124 6.56 1.88 20.91
C VAL A 124 7.60 1.66 19.79
N CYS A 125 8.24 0.48 19.76
CA CYS A 125 9.19 0.15 18.71
C CYS A 125 8.53 0.08 17.32
N PHE A 126 7.30 -0.43 17.24
CA PHE A 126 6.50 -0.47 16.02
C PHE A 126 6.25 0.94 15.48
N LEU A 127 5.76 1.85 16.32
CA LEU A 127 5.50 3.24 15.94
C LEU A 127 6.78 3.96 15.50
N LEU A 128 7.89 3.75 16.21
CA LEU A 128 9.18 4.35 15.87
C LEU A 128 9.73 3.83 14.53
N ALA A 129 9.35 2.62 14.11
CA ALA A 129 9.83 2.00 12.89
C ALA A 129 9.01 2.33 11.64
N GLU A 130 7.74 2.74 11.77
CA GLU A 130 6.87 3.08 10.64
C GLU A 130 7.53 4.09 9.70
N MET A 131 8.01 5.20 10.26
CA MET A 131 8.61 6.30 9.50
C MET A 131 9.97 5.91 8.87
N PRO A 132 10.97 5.37 9.61
CA PRO A 132 12.21 4.89 9.02
C PRO A 132 12.00 3.84 7.93
N SER A 133 11.08 2.90 8.14
CA SER A 133 10.81 1.84 7.18
C SER A 133 10.25 2.39 5.87
N GLN A 134 9.29 3.32 5.93
CA GLN A 134 8.77 3.96 4.71
C GLN A 134 9.85 4.68 3.91
N LEU A 135 10.75 5.40 4.59
CA LEU A 135 11.86 6.09 3.94
C LEU A 135 12.82 5.09 3.28
N LEU A 136 13.09 3.95 3.94
CA LEU A 136 13.96 2.91 3.44
C LEU A 136 13.32 2.15 2.27
N SER A 137 12.05 1.79 2.38
CA SER A 137 11.23 1.19 1.32
C SER A 137 11.23 2.04 0.06
N LYS A 138 11.06 3.36 0.21
CA LYS A 138 11.11 4.31 -0.92
C LYS A 138 12.52 4.45 -1.52
N ARG A 139 13.59 4.18 -0.76
CA ARG A 139 14.98 4.21 -1.25
C ARG A 139 15.40 2.91 -1.93
N VAL A 140 15.08 1.77 -1.33
CA VAL A 140 15.54 0.43 -1.78
C VAL A 140 14.56 -0.18 -2.80
N GLY A 141 13.30 0.23 -2.75
CA GLY A 141 12.19 -0.37 -3.50
C GLY A 141 11.36 -1.28 -2.59
N PRO A 142 10.02 -1.13 -2.58
CA PRO A 142 9.14 -2.01 -1.81
C PRO A 142 9.28 -3.49 -2.21
N ASP A 143 9.69 -3.77 -3.45
CA ASP A 143 9.90 -5.11 -3.99
C ASP A 143 10.97 -5.94 -3.29
N ARG A 144 11.97 -5.25 -2.72
CA ARG A 144 13.06 -5.88 -1.97
C ARG A 144 12.89 -5.70 -0.48
N TRP A 145 12.41 -4.53 -0.07
CA TRP A 145 12.30 -4.20 1.35
C TRP A 145 11.22 -5.03 2.04
N ILE A 146 10.01 -5.13 1.48
CA ILE A 146 8.90 -5.87 2.10
C ILE A 146 9.27 -7.35 2.34
N PRO A 147 9.81 -8.10 1.36
CA PRO A 147 10.22 -9.48 1.60
C PRO A 147 11.35 -9.64 2.63
N VAL A 148 12.36 -8.76 2.58
CA VAL A 148 13.46 -8.77 3.57
C VAL A 148 12.91 -8.51 4.97
N GLN A 149 11.95 -7.61 5.10
CA GLN A 149 11.27 -7.30 6.34
C GLN A 149 10.55 -8.55 6.89
N ILE A 150 9.76 -9.25 6.04
CA ILE A 150 9.05 -10.49 6.41
C ILE A 150 10.03 -11.56 6.91
N VAL A 151 11.12 -11.79 6.18
CA VAL A 151 12.14 -12.77 6.57
C VAL A 151 12.89 -12.35 7.85
N ALA A 152 13.15 -11.06 8.02
CA ALA A 152 13.83 -10.55 9.20
C ALA A 152 12.98 -10.71 10.47
N TRP A 153 11.71 -10.31 10.46
CA TRP A 153 10.88 -10.45 11.66
C TRP A 153 10.52 -11.90 11.94
N SER A 154 10.33 -12.74 10.91
CA SER A 154 10.03 -14.18 11.11
C SER A 154 11.18 -14.92 11.80
N LEU A 155 12.44 -14.57 11.49
CA LEU A 155 13.59 -15.10 12.21
C LEU A 155 13.55 -14.69 13.69
N ILE A 156 13.27 -13.42 13.98
CA ILE A 156 13.16 -12.93 15.35
C ILE A 156 11.97 -13.57 16.08
N ALA A 157 10.83 -13.74 15.41
CA ALA A 157 9.64 -14.42 15.93
C ALA A 157 9.96 -15.87 16.31
N ALA A 158 10.63 -16.63 15.43
CA ALA A 158 11.08 -17.99 15.75
C ALA A 158 12.08 -18.00 16.92
N CYS A 159 12.98 -17.01 17.00
CA CYS A 159 13.90 -16.85 18.13
C CYS A 159 13.20 -16.51 19.46
N GLN A 160 11.95 -16.03 19.45
CA GLN A 160 11.18 -15.79 20.68
C GLN A 160 10.93 -17.05 21.49
N ALA A 161 11.00 -18.23 20.86
CA ALA A 161 10.99 -19.52 21.55
C ALA A 161 12.14 -19.69 22.56
N PHE A 162 13.25 -18.96 22.37
CA PHE A 162 14.47 -19.08 23.18
C PHE A 162 14.86 -17.78 23.89
N LEU A 163 14.60 -16.62 23.28
CA LEU A 163 14.95 -15.29 23.80
C LEU A 163 13.73 -14.37 23.72
N ALA A 164 13.23 -13.89 24.86
CA ALA A 164 12.07 -13.00 24.92
C ALA A 164 12.41 -11.56 24.45
N CYS A 165 12.74 -11.38 23.17
CA CYS A 165 13.07 -10.08 22.57
C CYS A 165 11.87 -9.52 21.79
N ARG A 166 11.13 -8.59 22.42
CA ARG A 166 9.94 -7.94 21.85
C ARG A 166 10.24 -6.69 21.02
N ALA A 167 11.19 -5.89 21.49
CA ALA A 167 11.56 -4.62 20.85
C ALA A 167 12.02 -4.79 19.39
N PRO A 168 12.93 -5.74 19.05
CA PRO A 168 13.39 -5.89 17.67
C PRO A 168 12.29 -6.39 16.73
N LEU A 169 11.36 -7.21 17.25
CA LEU A 169 10.23 -7.72 16.49
C LEU A 169 9.28 -6.57 16.12
N GLY A 170 8.90 -5.72 17.09
CA GLY A 170 8.09 -4.53 16.81
C GLY A 170 8.76 -3.58 15.83
N PHE A 171 10.07 -3.37 15.98
CA PHE A 171 10.83 -2.52 15.06
C PHE A 171 10.87 -3.06 13.63
N LEU A 172 10.97 -4.38 13.45
CA LEU A 172 10.96 -4.97 12.11
C LEU A 172 9.55 -5.04 11.52
N GLU A 173 8.50 -5.16 12.32
CA GLU A 173 7.11 -5.21 11.82
C GLU A 173 6.53 -3.86 11.43
N GLY A 174 6.93 -2.78 12.12
CA GLY A 174 6.37 -1.42 12.02
C GLY A 174 6.07 -0.93 10.61
N GLY A 175 7.01 -1.13 9.69
CA GLY A 175 6.89 -0.62 8.34
C GLY A 175 5.95 -1.35 7.39
N PHE A 176 5.56 -2.59 7.71
CA PHE A 176 4.99 -3.48 6.68
C PHE A 176 3.67 -2.96 6.10
N ILE A 177 2.76 -2.51 6.95
CA ILE A 177 1.44 -2.00 6.55
C ILE A 177 1.58 -0.75 5.67
N PRO A 178 2.29 0.31 6.10
CA PRO A 178 2.50 1.48 5.26
C PRO A 178 3.26 1.16 3.97
N ASP A 179 4.25 0.28 4.00
CA ASP A 179 5.05 -0.11 2.83
C ASP A 179 4.22 -0.88 1.81
N THR A 180 3.38 -1.80 2.27
CA THR A 180 2.46 -2.56 1.41
C THR A 180 1.39 -1.66 0.81
N THR A 181 0.89 -0.67 1.57
CA THR A 181 -0.06 0.33 1.07
C THR A 181 0.58 1.19 -0.03
N LEU A 182 1.82 1.64 0.18
CA LEU A 182 2.59 2.35 -0.84
C LEU A 182 2.77 1.49 -2.10
N PHE A 183 3.13 0.22 -1.93
CA PHE A 183 3.27 -0.73 -3.04
C PHE A 183 1.97 -0.91 -3.84
N LEU A 184 0.83 -1.08 -3.17
CA LEU A 184 -0.48 -1.19 -3.81
C LEU A 184 -0.85 0.08 -4.59
N SER A 185 -0.45 1.25 -4.10
CA SER A 185 -0.73 2.54 -4.76
C SER A 185 -0.15 2.65 -6.19
N PHE A 186 0.89 1.87 -6.51
CA PHE A 186 1.50 1.83 -7.85
C PHE A 186 0.66 1.08 -8.88
N PHE A 187 -0.22 0.16 -8.45
CA PHE A 187 -1.03 -0.68 -9.35
C PHE A 187 -2.50 -0.24 -9.42
N TYR A 188 -3.00 0.42 -8.38
CA TYR A 188 -4.41 0.79 -8.24
C TYR A 188 -4.67 2.30 -8.40
N LYS A 189 -5.86 2.60 -8.92
CA LYS A 189 -6.43 3.95 -8.92
C LYS A 189 -6.88 4.33 -7.50
N SER A 190 -6.94 5.62 -7.22
CA SER A 190 -7.32 6.17 -5.91
C SER A 190 -8.73 5.75 -5.48
N SER A 191 -9.64 5.55 -6.44
CA SER A 191 -11.01 5.05 -6.19
C SER A 191 -11.11 3.53 -5.98
N GLU A 192 -10.10 2.76 -6.37
CA GLU A 192 -10.09 1.30 -6.26
C GLU A 192 -9.30 0.81 -5.04
N LEU A 193 -8.27 1.57 -4.64
CA LEU A 193 -7.38 1.23 -3.53
C LEU A 193 -8.14 0.98 -2.21
N PRO A 194 -9.11 1.81 -1.77
CA PRO A 194 -9.82 1.58 -0.51
C PRO A 194 -10.57 0.25 -0.47
N LYS A 195 -11.17 -0.18 -1.60
CA LYS A 195 -11.90 -1.46 -1.70
C LYS A 195 -10.95 -2.65 -1.50
N ARG A 196 -9.71 -2.55 -1.97
CA ARG A 196 -8.68 -3.57 -1.78
C ARG A 196 -8.09 -3.54 -0.38
N LEU A 197 -7.96 -2.36 0.21
CA LEU A 197 -7.61 -2.23 1.62
C LEU A 197 -8.68 -2.86 2.51
N THR A 198 -9.97 -2.82 2.17
CA THR A 198 -10.97 -3.60 2.91
C THR A 198 -10.68 -5.10 2.88
N CYS A 199 -10.31 -5.68 1.73
CA CYS A 199 -9.88 -7.09 1.65
C CYS A 199 -8.60 -7.37 2.46
N PHE A 200 -7.67 -6.42 2.47
CA PHE A 200 -6.48 -6.47 3.32
C PHE A 200 -6.88 -6.58 4.79
N TRP A 201 -7.73 -5.67 5.29
CA TRP A 201 -8.20 -5.70 6.68
C TRP A 201 -9.03 -6.94 7.03
N ILE A 202 -9.80 -7.51 6.10
CA ILE A 202 -10.49 -8.80 6.34
C ILE A 202 -9.50 -9.93 6.66
N SER A 203 -8.27 -9.85 6.15
CA SER A 203 -7.24 -10.88 6.40
C SER A 203 -6.80 -10.90 7.87
N ASP A 204 -6.95 -9.79 8.61
CA ASP A 204 -6.73 -9.73 10.07
C ASP A 204 -7.67 -10.68 10.81
N THR A 205 -8.97 -10.60 10.51
CA THR A 205 -9.98 -11.49 11.11
C THR A 205 -9.72 -12.95 10.75
N ILE A 206 -9.35 -13.23 9.50
CA ILE A 206 -9.03 -14.60 9.06
C ILE A 206 -7.79 -15.13 9.80
N ALA A 207 -6.75 -14.30 9.96
CA ALA A 207 -5.55 -14.65 10.73
C ALA A 207 -5.89 -14.96 12.19
N GLY A 208 -6.78 -14.18 12.81
CA GLY A 208 -7.27 -14.45 14.16
C GLY A 208 -7.93 -15.82 14.30
N ILE A 209 -8.78 -16.20 13.35
CA ILE A 209 -9.47 -17.50 13.33
C ILE A 209 -8.44 -18.62 13.14
N VAL A 210 -7.64 -18.57 12.08
CA VAL A 210 -6.68 -19.64 11.75
C VAL A 210 -5.62 -19.78 12.84
N GLY A 211 -5.08 -18.68 13.35
CA GLY A 211 -4.10 -18.68 14.42
C GLY A 211 -4.63 -19.26 15.72
N SER A 212 -5.90 -19.04 16.06
CA SER A 212 -6.53 -19.69 17.22
C SER A 212 -6.60 -21.22 17.07
N PHE A 213 -6.90 -21.72 15.86
CA PHE A 213 -6.89 -23.16 15.57
C PHE A 213 -5.47 -23.75 15.58
N LEU A 214 -4.48 -23.03 15.02
CA LEU A 214 -3.08 -23.42 15.06
C LEU A 214 -2.57 -23.50 16.51
N ALA A 215 -2.86 -22.47 17.32
CA ALA A 215 -2.55 -22.45 18.73
C ALA A 215 -3.18 -23.63 19.47
N PHE A 216 -4.46 -23.92 19.23
CA PHE A 216 -5.08 -25.13 19.80
C PHE A 216 -4.29 -26.38 19.42
N GLY A 217 -3.96 -26.58 18.14
CA GLY A 217 -3.19 -27.74 17.69
C GLY A 217 -1.81 -27.85 18.34
N PHE A 218 -1.02 -26.78 18.32
CA PHE A 218 0.36 -26.77 18.84
C PHE A 218 0.41 -26.85 20.37
N LEU A 219 -0.54 -26.27 21.09
CA LEU A 219 -0.58 -26.34 22.55
C LEU A 219 -0.92 -27.74 23.07
N HIS A 220 -1.51 -28.60 22.25
CA HIS A 220 -1.71 -30.03 22.59
C HIS A 220 -0.44 -30.88 22.38
N ILE A 221 0.57 -30.35 21.68
CA ILE A 221 1.87 -31.00 21.53
C ILE A 221 2.65 -30.79 22.82
N THR A 222 2.39 -31.66 23.79
CA THR A 222 3.06 -31.66 25.08
C THR A 222 4.19 -32.69 25.08
N ASN A 223 5.37 -32.25 25.46
CA ASN A 223 6.48 -33.16 25.76
C ASN A 223 6.22 -33.88 27.09
N ALA A 224 6.93 -34.99 27.33
CA ALA A 224 6.84 -35.77 28.57
C ALA A 224 7.10 -34.96 29.87
N SER A 225 7.66 -33.75 29.78
CA SER A 225 7.91 -32.82 30.88
C SER A 225 6.82 -31.73 31.08
N GLY A 226 5.78 -31.68 30.23
CA GLY A 226 4.63 -30.78 30.38
C GLY A 226 4.86 -29.28 30.12
N GLY A 227 6.10 -28.84 29.87
CA GLY A 227 6.45 -27.43 29.63
C GLY A 227 6.87 -27.12 28.19
N GLY A 228 6.71 -25.86 27.77
CA GLY A 228 7.30 -25.34 26.52
C GLY A 228 6.48 -25.54 25.23
N ALA A 229 5.20 -25.91 25.29
CA ALA A 229 4.36 -26.05 24.09
C ALA A 229 4.28 -24.72 23.27
N TRP A 230 4.27 -23.59 23.97
CA TRP A 230 4.32 -22.25 23.38
C TRP A 230 5.58 -21.99 22.53
N ARG A 231 6.69 -22.70 22.78
CA ARG A 231 7.93 -22.55 22.00
C ARG A 231 7.77 -23.10 20.59
N TYR A 232 7.03 -24.21 20.45
CA TYR A 232 6.69 -24.76 19.15
C TYR A 232 5.78 -23.81 18.38
N LEU A 233 4.81 -23.19 19.06
CA LEU A 233 3.96 -22.18 18.45
C LEU A 233 4.78 -21.03 17.83
N PHE A 234 5.72 -20.43 18.58
CA PHE A 234 6.61 -19.38 18.03
C PHE A 234 7.50 -19.88 16.89
N ALA A 235 8.08 -21.08 17.02
CA ALA A 235 8.98 -21.62 16.00
C ALA A 235 8.26 -21.94 14.68
N TYR A 236 7.08 -22.57 14.75
CA TYR A 236 6.32 -22.97 13.56
C TYR A 236 5.64 -21.77 12.88
N GLU A 237 5.07 -20.83 13.63
CA GLU A 237 4.48 -19.64 13.02
C GLU A 237 5.56 -18.77 12.37
N GLY A 238 6.69 -18.55 13.06
CA GLY A 238 7.84 -17.88 12.47
C GLY A 238 8.37 -18.58 11.22
N LEU A 239 8.39 -19.92 11.20
CA LEU A 239 8.78 -20.68 10.00
C LEU A 239 7.80 -20.45 8.84
N ILE A 240 6.49 -20.50 9.09
CA ILE A 240 5.46 -20.25 8.08
C ILE A 240 5.63 -18.84 7.50
N THR A 241 5.78 -17.84 8.36
CA THR A 241 6.00 -16.45 7.92
C THR A 241 7.31 -16.29 7.15
N GLY A 242 8.37 -16.98 7.57
CA GLY A 242 9.66 -16.97 6.86
C GLY A 242 9.57 -17.57 5.47
N VAL A 243 8.85 -18.68 5.30
CA VAL A 243 8.59 -19.28 3.98
C VAL A 243 7.79 -18.32 3.09
N ILE A 244 6.76 -17.66 3.64
CA ILE A 244 5.99 -16.64 2.93
C ILE A 244 6.90 -15.49 2.49
N GLY A 245 7.81 -15.03 3.34
CA GLY A 245 8.78 -13.98 3.01
C GLY A 245 9.78 -14.37 1.92
N ILE A 246 10.24 -15.62 1.91
CA ILE A 246 11.12 -16.13 0.85
C ILE A 246 10.35 -16.18 -0.48
N ILE A 247 9.11 -16.68 -0.48
CA ILE A 247 8.25 -16.69 -1.66
C ILE A 247 8.00 -15.25 -2.13
N ALA A 248 7.76 -14.32 -1.21
CA ALA A 248 7.56 -12.90 -1.48
C ALA A 248 8.71 -12.29 -2.27
N TYR A 249 9.95 -12.61 -1.90
CA TYR A 249 11.16 -12.08 -2.53
C TYR A 249 11.19 -12.40 -4.02
N PHE A 250 10.82 -13.63 -4.38
CA PHE A 250 10.76 -14.05 -5.77
C PHE A 250 9.45 -13.64 -6.47
N TRP A 251 8.37 -13.36 -5.73
CA TRP A 251 7.04 -13.05 -6.28
C TRP A 251 6.76 -11.55 -6.48
N MET A 252 7.23 -10.64 -5.62
CA MET A 252 6.88 -9.20 -5.66
C MET A 252 7.56 -8.36 -6.78
N PRO A 253 6.83 -7.89 -7.82
CA PRO A 253 7.40 -7.07 -8.90
C PRO A 253 7.87 -5.70 -8.41
N ALA A 254 8.91 -5.16 -9.05
CA ALA A 254 9.42 -3.81 -8.76
C ALA A 254 8.43 -2.72 -9.18
N SER A 255 7.69 -2.95 -10.26
CA SER A 255 6.85 -1.96 -10.91
C SER A 255 5.86 -2.68 -11.85
N PRO A 256 4.73 -2.06 -12.23
CA PRO A 256 3.82 -2.60 -13.25
C PRO A 256 4.49 -2.92 -14.58
N VAL A 257 5.61 -2.26 -14.89
CA VAL A 257 6.40 -2.42 -16.12
C VAL A 257 7.66 -3.28 -15.94
N GLN A 258 7.93 -3.74 -14.72
CA GLN A 258 9.08 -4.57 -14.37
C GLN A 258 8.62 -5.84 -13.67
N THR A 259 7.82 -6.63 -14.38
CA THR A 259 7.23 -7.86 -13.85
C THR A 259 7.96 -9.14 -14.26
N LYS A 260 8.98 -9.04 -15.12
CA LYS A 260 9.83 -10.17 -15.53
C LYS A 260 10.69 -10.64 -14.36
N GLY A 261 10.81 -11.95 -14.16
CA GLY A 261 11.61 -12.52 -13.07
C GLY A 261 11.53 -14.04 -13.00
N GLY A 262 12.31 -14.65 -12.11
CA GLY A 262 12.42 -16.12 -11.98
C GLY A 262 11.07 -16.82 -11.80
N LEU A 263 10.44 -16.68 -10.62
CA LEU A 263 9.10 -17.24 -10.35
C LEU A 263 7.96 -16.54 -11.11
N ARG A 264 8.25 -15.41 -11.77
CA ARG A 264 7.27 -14.59 -12.51
C ARG A 264 7.17 -14.94 -13.99
N GLY A 265 8.06 -15.82 -14.47
CA GLY A 265 8.17 -16.20 -15.88
C GLY A 265 9.04 -15.24 -16.69
N LYS A 266 9.64 -15.75 -17.77
CA LYS A 266 10.51 -15.00 -18.69
C LYS A 266 9.77 -13.86 -19.40
N ASP A 267 8.47 -14.03 -19.63
CA ASP A 267 7.62 -13.05 -20.30
C ASP A 267 7.03 -12.00 -19.34
N GLY A 268 7.16 -12.21 -18.02
CA GLY A 268 6.58 -11.36 -17.00
C GLY A 268 5.09 -11.59 -16.80
N TRP A 269 4.47 -10.74 -15.97
CA TRP A 269 3.06 -10.90 -15.59
C TRP A 269 2.07 -10.32 -16.59
N PHE A 270 2.51 -9.28 -17.30
CA PHE A 270 1.70 -8.48 -18.20
C PHE A 270 2.36 -8.43 -19.57
N THR A 271 1.52 -8.46 -20.60
CA THR A 271 1.98 -8.17 -21.96
C THR A 271 2.27 -6.69 -22.13
N GLY A 272 3.05 -6.32 -23.16
CA GLY A 272 3.34 -4.91 -23.44
C GLY A 272 2.08 -4.06 -23.69
N HIS A 273 0.97 -4.67 -24.11
CA HIS A 273 -0.33 -4.01 -24.25
C HIS A 273 -0.97 -3.74 -22.88
N GLU A 274 -0.98 -4.73 -22.00
CA GLU A 274 -1.53 -4.61 -20.64
C GLU A 274 -0.71 -3.63 -19.78
N GLU A 275 0.61 -3.61 -19.91
CA GLU A 275 1.49 -2.63 -19.25
C GLU A 275 1.11 -1.18 -19.61
N LYS A 276 0.80 -0.91 -20.89
CA LYS A 276 0.32 0.41 -21.34
C LYS A 276 -0.99 0.79 -20.66
N ILE A 277 -1.92 -0.16 -20.53
CA ILE A 277 -3.21 0.05 -19.84
C ILE A 277 -2.97 0.44 -18.37
N ILE A 278 -2.10 -0.29 -17.66
CA ILE A 278 -1.83 -0.05 -16.23
C ILE A 278 -1.18 1.32 -16.02
N VAL A 279 -0.13 1.63 -16.77
CA VAL A 279 0.58 2.90 -16.66
C VAL A 279 -0.37 4.06 -16.94
N LYS A 280 -1.13 3.97 -18.03
CA LYS A 280 -2.01 5.06 -18.46
C LYS A 280 -3.17 5.30 -17.51
N ARG A 281 -3.82 4.24 -17.03
CA ARG A 281 -4.98 4.39 -16.13
C ARG A 281 -4.58 5.00 -14.79
N VAL A 282 -3.38 4.68 -14.28
CA VAL A 282 -2.88 5.18 -12.99
C VAL A 282 -2.48 6.65 -13.10
N ILE A 283 -1.76 7.05 -14.16
CA ILE A 283 -1.37 8.46 -14.38
C ILE A 283 -2.58 9.33 -14.72
N ARG A 284 -3.58 8.79 -15.46
CA ARG A 284 -4.81 9.53 -15.76
C ARG A 284 -5.63 9.83 -14.51
N ASP A 285 -5.63 8.92 -13.54
CA ASP A 285 -6.33 9.09 -12.25
C ASP A 285 -5.56 10.04 -11.33
N ASP A 286 -4.24 9.90 -11.27
CA ASP A 286 -3.38 10.73 -10.45
C ASP A 286 -2.07 11.09 -11.18
N PRO A 287 -1.99 12.31 -11.75
CA PRO A 287 -0.80 12.79 -12.44
C PRO A 287 0.45 12.86 -11.55
N SER A 288 0.29 12.98 -10.22
CA SER A 288 1.42 13.03 -9.28
C SER A 288 2.18 11.69 -9.21
N LYS A 289 1.54 10.59 -9.58
CA LYS A 289 2.21 9.28 -9.68
C LYS A 289 3.20 9.22 -10.85
N GLY A 290 2.98 10.04 -11.89
CA GLY A 290 3.91 10.21 -13.00
C GLY A 290 5.14 11.05 -12.66
N SER A 291 5.16 11.74 -11.50
CA SER A 291 6.33 12.44 -10.96
C SER A 291 7.02 11.68 -9.81
N MET A 292 6.44 10.56 -9.36
CA MET A 292 7.09 9.67 -8.40
C MET A 292 8.12 8.78 -9.09
N HIS A 293 9.38 8.98 -8.71
CA HIS A 293 10.45 8.06 -9.07
C HIS A 293 10.52 6.92 -8.05
N ASN A 294 10.36 5.69 -8.52
CA ASN A 294 10.58 4.49 -7.72
C ASN A 294 12.07 4.49 -7.32
N ARG A 295 12.39 4.21 -6.05
CA ARG A 295 13.77 4.27 -5.51
C ARG A 295 14.39 5.66 -5.34
N GLN A 296 13.58 6.72 -5.22
CA GLN A 296 14.09 8.03 -4.81
C GLN A 296 14.16 8.15 -3.29
N ALA A 297 15.38 8.17 -2.74
CA ALA A 297 15.59 8.47 -1.34
C ALA A 297 14.96 9.83 -0.99
N VAL A 298 14.16 9.87 0.07
CA VAL A 298 13.70 11.12 0.64
C VAL A 298 14.83 11.67 1.49
N THR A 299 15.46 12.74 1.03
CA THR A 299 16.50 13.43 1.80
C THR A 299 15.91 13.91 3.14
N PRO A 300 16.62 13.79 4.28
CA PRO A 300 16.15 14.29 5.58
C PRO A 300 15.67 15.74 5.55
N ARG A 301 16.25 16.57 4.67
CA ARG A 301 15.81 17.93 4.40
C ARG A 301 14.38 18.02 3.86
N ARG A 302 14.03 17.22 2.85
CA ARG A 302 12.67 17.17 2.28
C ARG A 302 11.67 16.64 3.29
N PHE A 303 12.08 15.67 4.11
CA PHE A 303 11.27 15.17 5.19
C PHE A 303 10.91 16.26 6.22
N TRP A 304 11.90 17.07 6.62
CA TRP A 304 11.69 18.20 7.51
C TRP A 304 10.82 19.30 6.89
N GLU A 305 10.97 19.53 5.58
CA GLU A 305 10.09 20.43 4.81
C GLU A 305 8.64 19.92 4.80
N SER A 306 8.41 18.60 4.67
CA SER A 306 7.06 18.01 4.74
C SER A 306 6.41 18.12 6.12
N ILE A 307 7.15 17.90 7.21
CA ILE A 307 6.62 18.09 8.58
C ILE A 307 6.19 19.55 8.83
N LYS A 308 6.92 20.49 8.23
CA LYS A 308 6.64 21.93 8.36
C LYS A 308 5.52 22.43 7.46
N ASP A 309 4.94 21.57 6.61
CA ASP A 309 3.83 21.96 5.76
C ASP A 309 2.55 22.15 6.58
N TYR A 310 2.11 23.40 6.69
CA TYR A 310 0.92 23.78 7.46
C TYR A 310 -0.35 23.09 6.95
N HIS A 311 -0.42 22.73 5.67
CA HIS A 311 -1.60 22.02 5.13
C HIS A 311 -1.72 20.59 5.64
N MET A 312 -0.61 19.99 6.10
CA MET A 312 -0.59 18.63 6.66
C MET A 312 -0.95 18.60 8.14
N TRP A 313 -0.87 19.73 8.84
CA TRP A 313 -1.12 19.80 10.29
C TRP A 313 -2.53 19.37 10.72
N PRO A 314 -3.62 19.73 10.01
CA PRO A 314 -4.94 19.20 10.33
C PRO A 314 -5.01 17.68 10.21
N ILE A 315 -4.32 17.10 9.23
CA ILE A 315 -4.27 15.63 9.02
C ILE A 315 -3.48 14.97 10.17
N TYR A 316 -2.35 15.57 10.57
CA TYR A 316 -1.57 15.10 11.72
C TYR A 316 -2.35 15.19 13.03
N ALA A 317 -3.14 16.26 13.22
CA ALA A 317 -3.99 16.43 14.39
C ALA A 317 -5.12 15.38 14.44
N ILE A 318 -5.73 15.05 13.31
CA ILE A 318 -6.73 13.97 13.23
C ILE A 318 -6.10 12.62 13.56
N GLY A 319 -4.85 12.36 13.13
CA GLY A 319 -4.16 11.12 13.45
C GLY A 319 -3.76 10.95 14.93
N LEU A 320 -3.82 12.02 15.73
CA LEU A 320 -3.52 12.02 17.17
C LEU A 320 -4.76 11.86 18.07
N ILE A 321 -5.97 12.02 17.51
CA ILE A 321 -7.26 11.92 18.20
C ILE A 321 -7.85 10.53 17.97
#